data_AF-A0A7J8Y4H9-F1
#
_entry.id   AF-A0A7J8Y4H9-F1
#
_cell.length_a   1.000
_cell.length_b   1.000
_cell.length_c   1.000
_cell.angle_alpha   90.00
_cell.angle_beta   90.00
_cell.angle_gamma   90.00
#
_symmetry.space_group_name_H-M   'P 1'
#
loop_
_entity.id
_entity.type
_entity.pdbx_description
1 polymer ?
#
loop_
_entity_poly.entity_id
_entity_poly.type
_entity_poly.pdbx_seq_one_letter_code
_entity_poly.pdbx_strand_id
1 'polypeptide(L)'
;MSKNLIQFLLLVSLALSSSCSAVKVEYDANAIIIDGQRKIMNVASIHYPRSTEQMWPDLIMKAKDGGIGAIETYIFWDVHEPRHRQYDFSGNLELHKVFQLVHEAGLYGIIRIGPYVDGITFSSISGVSQCGFHNTPGIGLRTNNEIYKKEMETFTTKIVNKVKVAKLFAPQGGPIIVAQIENEYGNIVKGYGAAGKKYIEWCAKMAVAQNISVPPMINTCNGFYCDNFKPNNPKSLKMWTENWTVWFKLWGSKDPHGTAEDIAFAVARFFQMGGVLNTYYMYHGGTKLGCTSDGPYITTSYDYDAPLDEF
;
A
#
# COMPACT_ATOMS: atom_id res chain seq x y z
N MET A 1 45.66 9.22 -27.64
CA MET A 1 45.11 8.31 -26.62
C MET A 1 45.39 6.88 -27.04
N SER A 2 45.96 6.05 -26.17
CA SER A 2 46.20 4.64 -26.49
C SER A 2 44.87 3.88 -26.64
N LYS A 3 44.82 2.87 -27.52
CA LYS A 3 43.63 2.02 -27.74
C LYS A 3 43.08 1.45 -26.42
N ASN A 4 43.96 1.15 -25.47
CA ASN A 4 43.61 0.61 -24.15
C ASN A 4 42.86 1.62 -23.28
N LEU A 5 43.17 2.93 -23.40
CA LEU A 5 42.47 3.97 -22.64
C LEU A 5 41.04 4.19 -23.18
N ILE A 6 40.85 4.05 -24.49
CA ILE A 6 39.54 4.16 -25.14
C ILE A 6 38.66 2.95 -24.76
N GLN A 7 39.22 1.73 -24.75
CA GLN A 7 38.50 0.53 -24.29
C GLN A 7 38.15 0.59 -22.80
N PHE A 8 39.06 1.09 -21.95
CA PHE A 8 38.79 1.26 -20.53
C PHE A 8 37.70 2.32 -20.27
N LEU A 9 37.75 3.46 -20.97
CA LEU A 9 36.70 4.49 -20.90
C LEU A 9 35.35 3.99 -21.43
N LEU A 10 35.34 3.16 -22.49
CA LEU A 10 34.12 2.53 -22.99
C LEU A 10 33.53 1.54 -21.98
N LEU A 11 34.34 0.68 -21.36
CA LEU A 11 33.91 -0.25 -20.33
C LEU A 11 33.40 0.46 -19.07
N VAL A 12 34.05 1.55 -18.66
CA VAL A 12 33.60 2.41 -17.54
C VAL A 12 32.31 3.15 -17.91
N SER A 13 32.15 3.60 -19.16
CA SER A 13 30.90 4.24 -19.62
C SER A 13 29.72 3.26 -19.72
N LEU A 14 29.96 2.00 -20.09
CA LEU A 14 28.97 0.92 -20.08
C LEU A 14 28.63 0.43 -18.66
N ALA A 15 29.58 0.49 -17.73
CA ALA A 15 29.35 0.21 -16.32
C ALA A 15 28.63 1.37 -15.58
N LEU A 16 28.76 2.60 -16.09
CA LEU A 16 28.08 3.81 -15.56
C LEU A 16 26.70 4.07 -16.16
N SER A 17 26.33 3.37 -17.23
CA SER A 17 24.95 3.31 -17.69
C SER A 17 24.14 2.33 -16.82
N SER A 18 23.95 2.68 -15.54
CA SER A 18 22.78 2.23 -14.79
C SER A 18 21.57 2.78 -15.53
N SER A 19 21.14 2.03 -16.53
CA SER A 19 20.05 2.38 -17.40
C SER A 19 18.81 2.38 -16.51
N CYS A 20 18.34 3.58 -16.17
CA CYS A 20 17.01 3.78 -15.61
C CYS A 20 16.01 3.40 -16.71
N SER A 21 15.87 2.10 -16.92
CA SER A 21 14.93 1.55 -17.89
C SER A 21 13.57 1.66 -17.24
N ALA A 22 12.65 2.34 -17.92
CA ALA A 22 11.25 2.33 -17.53
C ALA A 22 10.79 0.86 -17.42
N VAL A 23 10.35 0.46 -16.23
CA VAL A 23 9.82 -0.88 -16.00
C VAL A 23 8.39 -0.89 -16.52
N LYS A 24 8.11 -1.81 -17.46
CA LYS A 24 6.78 -1.94 -18.03
C LYS A 24 5.94 -2.84 -17.14
N VAL A 25 4.88 -2.27 -16.56
CA VAL A 25 3.91 -3.01 -15.73
C VAL A 25 2.61 -3.21 -16.49
N GLU A 26 2.28 -4.46 -16.72
CA GLU A 26 1.05 -4.92 -17.35
C GLU A 26 0.38 -5.97 -16.45
N TYR A 27 -0.81 -6.41 -16.81
CA TYR A 27 -1.48 -7.51 -16.13
C TYR A 27 -2.43 -8.23 -17.07
N ASP A 28 -2.68 -9.49 -16.77
CA ASP A 28 -3.82 -10.24 -17.30
C ASP A 28 -4.59 -10.91 -16.16
N ALA A 29 -5.55 -11.76 -16.48
CA ALA A 29 -6.40 -12.42 -15.49
C ALA A 29 -5.62 -13.29 -14.48
N ASN A 30 -4.38 -13.70 -14.79
CA ASN A 30 -3.65 -14.73 -14.06
C ASN A 30 -2.31 -14.26 -13.50
N ALA A 31 -1.82 -13.07 -13.85
CA ALA A 31 -0.54 -12.58 -13.37
C ALA A 31 -0.37 -11.06 -13.53
N ILE A 32 0.43 -10.47 -12.64
CA ILE A 32 1.09 -9.20 -12.92
C ILE A 32 2.25 -9.49 -13.87
N ILE A 33 2.43 -8.68 -14.91
CA ILE A 33 3.49 -8.83 -15.90
C ILE A 33 4.45 -7.67 -15.73
N ILE A 34 5.68 -7.96 -15.33
CA ILE A 34 6.73 -6.96 -15.13
C ILE A 34 7.85 -7.26 -16.11
N ASP A 35 8.11 -6.34 -17.03
CA ASP A 35 9.07 -6.50 -18.13
C ASP A 35 8.88 -7.81 -18.91
N GLY A 36 7.62 -8.12 -19.22
CA GLY A 36 7.23 -9.33 -19.94
C GLY A 36 7.24 -10.62 -19.10
N GLN A 37 7.70 -10.57 -17.85
CA GLN A 37 7.71 -11.72 -16.94
C GLN A 37 6.45 -11.76 -16.10
N ARG A 38 5.70 -12.86 -16.18
CA ARG A 38 4.57 -13.13 -15.31
C ARG A 38 5.04 -13.38 -13.87
N LYS A 39 4.40 -12.72 -12.92
CA LYS A 39 4.68 -12.81 -11.48
C LYS A 39 3.41 -13.13 -10.71
N ILE A 40 3.55 -14.09 -9.82
CA ILE A 40 2.74 -14.25 -8.62
C ILE A 40 3.65 -13.92 -7.44
N MET A 41 3.13 -13.28 -6.39
CA MET A 41 4.00 -12.82 -5.30
C MET A 41 3.31 -12.79 -3.96
N ASN A 42 4.11 -13.09 -2.93
CA ASN A 42 3.83 -12.71 -1.57
C ASN A 42 4.35 -11.28 -1.33
N VAL A 43 3.59 -10.52 -0.56
CA VAL A 43 3.82 -9.11 -0.28
C VAL A 43 3.82 -8.91 1.23
N ALA A 44 4.69 -8.05 1.72
CA ALA A 44 4.75 -7.69 3.13
C ALA A 44 4.10 -6.34 3.37
N SER A 45 3.06 -6.28 4.20
CA SER A 45 2.59 -4.99 4.71
C SER A 45 3.51 -4.50 5.82
N ILE A 46 4.17 -3.36 5.59
CA ILE A 46 5.05 -2.66 6.54
C ILE A 46 4.70 -1.18 6.52
N HIS A 47 4.12 -0.68 7.60
CA HIS A 47 3.70 0.72 7.69
C HIS A 47 4.83 1.61 8.19
N TYR A 48 5.36 2.45 7.30
CA TYR A 48 6.51 3.31 7.59
C TYR A 48 6.35 4.19 8.85
N PRO A 49 5.17 4.74 9.23
CA PRO A 49 5.07 5.54 10.45
C PRO A 49 5.12 4.71 11.74
N ARG A 50 5.03 3.38 11.65
CA ARG A 50 5.00 2.47 12.80
C ARG A 50 6.36 1.89 13.18
N SER A 51 7.39 2.26 12.43
CA SER A 51 8.79 1.94 12.71
C SER A 51 9.64 3.17 12.42
N THR A 52 10.88 3.15 12.89
CA THR A 52 11.78 4.30 12.71
C THR A 52 12.54 4.21 11.39
N GLU A 53 12.99 5.34 10.86
CA GLU A 53 13.85 5.38 9.67
C GLU A 53 15.07 4.44 9.75
N GLN A 54 15.59 4.23 10.97
CA GLN A 54 16.73 3.37 11.24
C GLN A 54 16.38 1.88 11.15
N MET A 55 15.12 1.51 11.41
CA MET A 55 14.64 0.13 11.33
C MET A 55 14.29 -0.28 9.90
N TRP A 56 13.85 0.65 9.04
CA TRP A 56 13.36 0.31 7.70
C TRP A 56 14.33 -0.54 6.86
N PRO A 57 15.65 -0.27 6.80
CA PRO A 57 16.57 -1.11 6.03
C PRO A 57 16.57 -2.56 6.50
N ASP A 58 16.60 -2.80 7.82
CA ASP A 58 16.61 -4.14 8.41
C ASP A 58 15.28 -4.86 8.19
N LEU A 59 14.14 -4.18 8.41
CA LEU A 59 12.81 -4.72 8.16
C LEU A 59 12.60 -5.15 6.70
N ILE A 60 13.04 -4.30 5.75
CA ILE A 60 12.94 -4.57 4.31
C ILE A 60 13.82 -5.76 3.92
N MET A 61 15.03 -5.86 4.47
CA MET A 61 15.94 -6.98 4.21
C MET A 61 15.43 -8.29 4.81
N LYS A 62 14.92 -8.28 6.04
CA LYS A 62 14.27 -9.46 6.65
C LYS A 62 13.07 -9.92 5.82
N ALA A 63 12.24 -9.01 5.31
CA ALA A 63 11.15 -9.36 4.41
C ALA A 63 11.66 -10.00 3.11
N LYS A 64 12.71 -9.45 2.50
CA LYS A 64 13.35 -10.02 1.32
C LYS A 64 13.86 -11.45 1.59
N ASP A 65 14.58 -11.65 2.68
CA ASP A 65 15.13 -12.94 3.08
C ASP A 65 14.02 -13.95 3.42
N GLY A 66 12.87 -13.46 3.91
CA GLY A 66 11.63 -14.20 4.10
C GLY A 66 10.86 -14.55 2.82
N GLY A 67 11.40 -14.24 1.64
CA GLY A 67 10.83 -14.62 0.34
C GLY A 67 9.73 -13.68 -0.17
N ILE A 68 9.67 -12.46 0.34
CA ILE A 68 8.72 -11.43 -0.11
C ILE A 68 9.18 -10.82 -1.44
N GLY A 69 8.24 -10.58 -2.35
CA GLY A 69 8.50 -9.96 -3.65
C GLY A 69 8.20 -8.45 -3.70
N ALA A 70 7.38 -7.95 -2.77
CA ALA A 70 7.03 -6.53 -2.71
C ALA A 70 6.72 -6.06 -1.28
N ILE A 71 6.96 -4.79 -1.00
CA ILE A 71 6.52 -4.11 0.22
C ILE A 71 5.27 -3.29 -0.08
N GLU A 72 4.24 -3.47 0.74
CA GLU A 72 3.01 -2.71 0.71
C GLU A 72 2.93 -1.77 1.91
N THR A 73 2.46 -0.54 1.68
CA THR A 73 2.11 0.38 2.76
C THR A 73 0.90 1.22 2.40
N TYR A 74 0.08 1.49 3.42
CA TYR A 74 -0.88 2.59 3.38
C TYR A 74 -0.21 3.96 3.39
N ILE A 75 -0.94 4.95 2.88
CA ILE A 75 -0.63 6.37 3.09
C ILE A 75 -1.56 6.94 4.16
N PHE A 76 -0.96 7.45 5.23
CA PHE A 76 -1.67 7.91 6.42
C PHE A 76 -1.94 9.41 6.29
N TRP A 77 -3.18 9.78 5.94
CA TRP A 77 -3.52 11.18 5.66
C TRP A 77 -3.42 12.07 6.91
N ASP A 78 -3.83 11.59 8.09
CA ASP A 78 -3.65 12.31 9.37
C ASP A 78 -2.25 12.83 9.59
N VAL A 79 -1.27 11.92 9.54
CA VAL A 79 0.11 12.25 9.89
C VAL A 79 0.74 13.11 8.80
N HIS A 80 0.30 12.96 7.54
CA HIS A 80 0.78 13.79 6.44
C HIS A 80 0.10 15.15 6.32
N GLU A 81 -1.09 15.34 6.87
CA GLU A 81 -1.81 16.63 6.89
C GLU A 81 -2.42 16.87 8.29
N PRO A 82 -1.58 17.04 9.33
CA PRO A 82 -2.05 17.19 10.72
C PRO A 82 -2.87 18.47 10.92
N ARG A 83 -2.71 19.46 10.04
CA ARG A 83 -3.55 20.65 9.95
C ARG A 83 -3.91 20.90 8.49
N HIS A 84 -5.09 21.48 8.26
CA HIS A 84 -5.57 21.70 6.89
C HIS A 84 -4.54 22.39 6.00
N ARG A 85 -4.21 21.72 4.89
CA ARG A 85 -3.23 22.12 3.87
C ARG A 85 -1.80 22.34 4.37
N GLN A 86 -1.48 21.94 5.60
CA GLN A 86 -0.13 21.94 6.16
C GLN A 86 0.36 20.50 6.18
N TYR A 87 1.35 20.23 5.35
CA TYR A 87 1.78 18.87 5.09
C TYR A 87 3.13 18.56 5.71
N ASP A 88 3.28 17.35 6.24
CA ASP A 88 4.53 16.81 6.75
C ASP A 88 4.94 15.53 6.00
N PHE A 89 6.19 15.51 5.55
CA PHE A 89 6.82 14.38 4.86
C PHE A 89 8.28 14.25 5.32
N SER A 90 8.58 14.68 6.54
CA SER A 90 9.90 14.59 7.17
C SER A 90 9.98 13.41 8.13
N GLY A 91 11.19 13.00 8.48
CA GLY A 91 11.38 11.94 9.46
C GLY A 91 10.77 10.61 9.01
N ASN A 92 10.12 9.93 9.96
CA ASN A 92 9.37 8.70 9.74
C ASN A 92 8.19 8.83 8.74
N LEU A 93 7.96 10.00 8.12
CA LEU A 93 6.96 10.24 7.08
C LEU A 93 7.58 10.44 5.68
N GLU A 94 8.89 10.23 5.52
CA GLU A 94 9.58 10.42 4.25
C GLU A 94 9.33 9.27 3.26
N LEU A 95 8.23 9.35 2.50
CA LEU A 95 7.84 8.35 1.50
C LEU A 95 8.92 8.03 0.47
N HIS A 96 9.73 9.02 0.08
CA HIS A 96 10.80 8.82 -0.89
C HIS A 96 11.84 7.83 -0.37
N LYS A 97 12.29 8.01 0.87
CA LYS A 97 13.31 7.18 1.50
C LYS A 97 12.84 5.73 1.66
N VAL A 98 11.59 5.53 2.07
CA VAL A 98 10.99 4.19 2.18
C VAL A 98 11.06 3.44 0.86
N PHE A 99 10.51 4.01 -0.22
CA PHE A 99 10.51 3.33 -1.51
C PHE A 99 11.89 3.28 -2.17
N GLN A 100 12.79 4.23 -1.88
CA GLN A 100 14.18 4.12 -2.29
C GLN A 100 14.83 2.86 -1.68
N LEU A 101 14.66 2.62 -0.38
CA LEU A 101 15.18 1.42 0.29
C LEU A 101 14.57 0.13 -0.27
N VAL A 102 13.25 0.14 -0.57
CA VAL A 102 12.57 -0.99 -1.23
C VAL A 102 13.21 -1.28 -2.60
N HIS A 103 13.49 -0.24 -3.38
CA HIS A 103 14.13 -0.38 -4.69
C HIS A 103 15.57 -0.88 -4.57
N GLU A 104 16.36 -0.33 -3.65
CA GLU A 104 17.75 -0.76 -3.39
C GLU A 104 17.82 -2.22 -2.93
N ALA A 105 16.82 -2.69 -2.18
CA ALA A 105 16.67 -4.10 -1.81
C ALA A 105 16.28 -4.99 -3.00
N GLY A 106 15.90 -4.44 -4.15
CA GLY A 106 15.43 -5.19 -5.32
C GLY A 106 14.02 -5.74 -5.17
N LEU A 107 13.22 -5.14 -4.28
CA LEU A 107 11.81 -5.47 -4.10
C LEU A 107 10.92 -4.49 -4.87
N TYR A 108 9.68 -4.91 -5.17
CA TYR A 108 8.68 -3.99 -5.70
C TYR A 108 7.94 -3.25 -4.58
N GLY A 109 7.28 -2.16 -4.93
CA GLY A 109 6.46 -1.35 -4.04
C GLY A 109 4.98 -1.40 -4.41
N ILE A 110 4.11 -1.43 -3.39
CA ILE A 110 2.67 -1.25 -3.52
C ILE A 110 2.25 -0.11 -2.60
N ILE A 111 1.57 0.89 -3.18
CA ILE A 111 1.12 2.07 -2.43
C ILE A 111 -0.40 2.08 -2.31
N ARG A 112 -0.92 2.00 -1.09
CA ARG A 112 -2.36 2.09 -0.84
C ARG A 112 -2.70 3.51 -0.38
N ILE A 113 -3.06 4.37 -1.34
CA ILE A 113 -3.20 5.82 -1.10
C ILE A 113 -4.41 6.13 -0.22
N GLY A 114 -5.44 5.29 -0.24
CA GLY A 114 -6.66 5.50 0.55
C GLY A 114 -7.64 6.46 -0.15
N PRO A 115 -8.22 7.46 0.54
CA PRO A 115 -7.77 8.02 1.81
C PRO A 115 -8.24 7.24 3.05
N TYR A 116 -9.28 6.43 2.91
CA TYR A 116 -9.66 5.47 3.94
C TYR A 116 -8.66 4.29 3.88
N VAL A 117 -8.00 4.02 5.00
CA VAL A 117 -6.93 3.00 5.15
C VAL A 117 -7.26 2.00 6.27
N ASP A 118 -8.56 1.77 6.44
CA ASP A 118 -9.17 1.02 7.53
C ASP A 118 -9.03 1.63 8.93
N GLY A 119 -9.96 1.40 9.87
CA GLY A 119 -10.14 2.12 11.16
C GLY A 119 -9.03 1.99 12.21
N ILE A 120 -7.80 1.69 11.79
CA ILE A 120 -6.62 1.46 12.61
C ILE A 120 -5.93 2.74 13.11
N THR A 121 -6.32 3.93 12.63
CA THR A 121 -5.95 5.25 13.17
C THR A 121 -7.20 6.11 13.38
N PHE A 122 -7.12 7.19 14.15
CA PHE A 122 -8.27 8.07 14.40
C PHE A 122 -8.83 8.70 13.10
N SER A 123 -7.96 9.10 12.17
CA SER A 123 -8.40 9.70 10.90
C SER A 123 -8.91 8.70 9.88
N SER A 124 -8.41 7.45 9.94
CA SER A 124 -8.78 6.40 9.01
C SER A 124 -10.22 5.93 9.24
N ILE A 125 -10.80 6.15 10.43
CA ILE A 125 -12.24 5.96 10.68
C ILE A 125 -13.09 6.88 9.80
N SER A 126 -12.59 8.08 9.52
CA SER A 126 -13.33 9.11 8.78
C SER A 126 -12.91 9.26 7.31
N GLY A 127 -11.75 8.73 6.94
CA GLY A 127 -11.18 8.88 5.59
C GLY A 127 -10.75 10.31 5.27
N VAL A 128 -10.47 11.13 6.29
CA VAL A 128 -10.08 12.56 6.21
C VAL A 128 -9.11 12.87 7.36
N SER A 129 -8.08 13.68 7.09
CA SER A 129 -6.97 13.88 8.05
C SER A 129 -7.32 14.59 9.35
N GLN A 130 -8.38 15.41 9.36
CA GLN A 130 -8.60 16.36 10.45
C GLN A 130 -9.68 15.90 11.43
N CYS A 131 -9.32 15.91 12.72
CA CYS A 131 -10.29 15.95 13.81
C CYS A 131 -11.28 17.11 13.57
N GLY A 132 -12.56 16.78 13.42
CA GLY A 132 -13.63 17.74 13.19
C GLY A 132 -13.97 17.99 11.73
N PHE A 133 -13.28 17.38 10.75
CA PHE A 133 -13.75 17.44 9.35
C PHE A 133 -15.14 16.79 9.20
N HIS A 134 -15.44 15.77 10.00
CA HIS A 134 -16.78 15.20 10.15
C HIS A 134 -17.83 16.21 10.65
N ASN A 135 -17.43 17.34 11.25
CA ASN A 135 -18.31 18.42 11.67
C ASN A 135 -18.53 19.47 10.58
N THR A 136 -17.95 19.31 9.39
CA THR A 136 -18.16 20.22 8.27
C THR A 136 -19.63 20.17 7.85
N PRO A 137 -20.36 21.30 7.82
CA PRO A 137 -21.76 21.31 7.43
C PRO A 137 -21.98 20.68 6.05
N GLY A 138 -22.87 19.69 5.98
CA GLY A 138 -23.22 19.01 4.73
C GLY A 138 -22.22 17.95 4.25
N ILE A 139 -21.24 17.56 5.08
CA ILE A 139 -20.33 16.48 4.73
C ILE A 139 -21.00 15.10 4.82
N GLY A 140 -20.76 14.28 3.79
CA GLY A 140 -21.01 12.85 3.82
C GLY A 140 -19.71 12.12 3.53
N LEU A 141 -19.23 11.33 4.49
CA LEU A 141 -17.98 10.58 4.34
C LEU A 141 -18.19 9.39 3.40
N ARG A 142 -17.16 9.07 2.61
CA ARG A 142 -17.12 7.88 1.74
C ARG A 142 -18.41 7.66 0.94
N THR A 143 -18.96 8.75 0.39
CA THR A 143 -20.17 8.71 -0.43
C THR A 143 -20.09 9.79 -1.51
N ASN A 144 -21.10 9.88 -2.38
CA ASN A 144 -21.12 10.84 -3.47
C ASN A 144 -21.45 12.25 -2.96
N ASN A 145 -20.49 12.83 -2.23
CA ASN A 145 -20.53 14.14 -1.61
C ASN A 145 -19.38 14.99 -2.15
N GLU A 146 -19.67 16.18 -2.69
CA GLU A 146 -18.65 17.00 -3.36
C GLU A 146 -17.55 17.51 -2.42
N ILE A 147 -17.87 17.79 -1.15
CA ILE A 147 -16.90 18.25 -0.15
C ILE A 147 -15.87 17.15 0.09
N TYR A 148 -16.34 15.94 0.40
CA TYR A 148 -15.47 14.80 0.63
C TYR A 148 -14.64 14.43 -0.62
N LYS A 149 -15.27 14.38 -1.80
CA LYS A 149 -14.59 14.07 -3.06
C LYS A 149 -13.47 15.07 -3.38
N LYS A 150 -13.71 16.37 -3.20
CA LYS A 150 -12.71 17.41 -3.44
C LYS A 150 -11.50 17.28 -2.52
N GLU A 151 -11.73 17.00 -1.24
CA GLU A 151 -10.63 16.79 -0.29
C GLU A 151 -9.83 15.52 -0.60
N MET A 152 -10.52 14.42 -0.87
CA MET A 152 -9.91 13.15 -1.29
C MET A 152 -9.06 13.33 -2.54
N GLU A 153 -9.58 14.01 -3.56
CA GLU A 153 -8.86 14.29 -4.80
C GLU A 153 -7.63 15.17 -4.53
N THR A 154 -7.77 16.22 -3.72
CA THR A 154 -6.64 17.12 -3.41
C THR A 154 -5.49 16.37 -2.75
N PHE A 155 -5.80 15.53 -1.74
CA PHE A 155 -4.77 14.75 -1.06
C PHE A 155 -4.17 13.68 -1.97
N THR A 156 -5.01 12.93 -2.70
CA THR A 156 -4.55 11.90 -3.65
C THR A 156 -3.61 12.49 -4.69
N THR A 157 -3.99 13.62 -5.31
CA THR A 157 -3.15 14.31 -6.29
C THR A 157 -1.84 14.79 -5.68
N LYS A 158 -1.85 15.26 -4.43
CA LYS A 158 -0.61 15.66 -3.75
C LYS A 158 0.34 14.49 -3.55
N ILE A 159 -0.15 13.34 -3.08
CA ILE A 159 0.64 12.12 -2.91
C ILE A 159 1.18 11.64 -4.26
N VAL A 160 0.31 11.51 -5.27
CA VAL A 160 0.71 11.10 -6.62
C VAL A 160 1.79 12.02 -7.18
N ASN A 161 1.62 13.34 -7.08
CA ASN A 161 2.61 14.29 -7.59
C ASN A 161 3.95 14.15 -6.88
N LYS A 162 3.95 13.94 -5.55
CA LYS A 162 5.18 13.72 -4.80
C LYS A 162 5.89 12.43 -5.23
N VAL A 163 5.15 11.34 -5.42
CA VAL A 163 5.66 10.04 -5.91
C VAL A 163 6.20 10.17 -7.35
N LYS A 164 5.51 10.94 -8.22
CA LYS A 164 5.93 11.20 -9.61
C LYS A 164 7.21 12.03 -9.70
N VAL A 165 7.31 13.11 -8.93
CA VAL A 165 8.50 13.97 -8.88
C VAL A 165 9.71 13.16 -8.40
N ALA A 166 9.48 12.27 -7.45
CA ALA A 166 10.46 11.32 -6.93
C ALA A 166 10.76 10.13 -7.88
N LYS A 167 10.06 10.03 -9.02
CA LYS A 167 10.21 8.93 -10.01
C LYS A 167 10.04 7.52 -9.44
N LEU A 168 9.16 7.36 -8.46
CA LEU A 168 9.01 6.08 -7.75
C LEU A 168 8.05 5.10 -8.44
N PHE A 169 7.25 5.54 -9.41
CA PHE A 169 6.45 4.62 -10.21
C PHE A 169 7.33 3.82 -11.17
N ALA A 170 7.02 2.53 -11.34
CA ALA A 170 7.77 1.61 -12.20
C ALA A 170 8.00 2.12 -13.64
N PRO A 171 7.01 2.72 -14.33
CA PRO A 171 7.25 3.34 -15.64
C PRO A 171 8.25 4.50 -15.64
N GLN A 172 8.58 5.07 -14.48
CA GLN A 172 9.60 6.11 -14.30
C GLN A 172 10.95 5.55 -13.83
N GLY A 173 11.06 4.22 -13.71
CA GLY A 173 12.23 3.50 -13.20
C GLY A 173 12.23 3.33 -11.68
N GLY A 174 11.09 3.52 -10.99
CA GLY A 174 10.98 3.27 -9.54
C GLY A 174 10.42 1.89 -9.20
N PRO A 175 10.24 1.56 -7.91
CA PRO A 175 9.79 0.23 -7.49
C PRO A 175 8.27 0.05 -7.51
N ILE A 176 7.47 1.14 -7.56
CA ILE A 176 6.02 1.05 -7.32
C ILE A 176 5.32 0.48 -8.55
N ILE A 177 4.73 -0.72 -8.39
CA ILE A 177 4.07 -1.47 -9.46
C ILE A 177 2.56 -1.47 -9.39
N VAL A 178 1.96 -1.17 -8.23
CA VAL A 178 0.51 -1.16 -8.02
C VAL A 178 0.15 -0.03 -7.07
N ALA A 179 -1.00 0.61 -7.32
CA ALA A 179 -1.54 1.62 -6.42
C ALA A 179 -3.03 1.37 -6.14
N GLN A 180 -3.44 1.49 -4.87
CA GLN A 180 -4.84 1.37 -4.45
C GLN A 180 -5.48 2.74 -4.21
N ILE A 181 -6.74 2.87 -4.63
CA ILE A 181 -7.62 3.95 -4.21
C ILE A 181 -8.83 3.36 -3.48
N GLU A 182 -9.28 4.06 -2.43
CA GLU A 182 -10.20 3.51 -1.43
C GLU A 182 -9.62 2.25 -0.75
N ASN A 183 -10.36 1.71 0.20
CA ASN A 183 -10.13 0.45 0.86
C ASN A 183 -11.47 -0.18 1.30
N GLU A 184 -11.68 -1.47 1.02
CA GLU A 184 -12.86 -2.24 1.46
C GLU A 184 -14.24 -1.65 1.15
N TYR A 185 -14.35 -0.77 0.16
CA TYR A 185 -15.62 -0.06 -0.08
C TYR A 185 -16.78 -1.00 -0.46
N GLY A 186 -16.47 -2.19 -0.98
CA GLY A 186 -17.45 -3.25 -1.24
C GLY A 186 -18.26 -3.68 -0.01
N ASN A 187 -17.69 -3.57 1.19
CA ASN A 187 -18.36 -3.95 2.45
C ASN A 187 -19.49 -2.97 2.82
N ILE A 188 -19.36 -1.70 2.42
CA ILE A 188 -20.29 -0.62 2.83
C ILE A 188 -21.15 -0.07 1.70
N VAL A 189 -20.79 -0.34 0.43
CA VAL A 189 -21.49 0.23 -0.74
C VAL A 189 -22.99 -0.03 -0.72
N LYS A 190 -23.43 -1.19 -0.19
CA LYS A 190 -24.85 -1.53 -0.05
C LYS A 190 -25.59 -0.55 0.86
N GLY A 191 -24.96 -0.13 1.96
CA GLY A 191 -25.53 0.85 2.90
C GLY A 191 -25.73 2.23 2.26
N TYR A 192 -24.85 2.62 1.34
CA TYR A 192 -24.93 3.90 0.62
C TYR A 192 -25.79 3.86 -0.65
N GLY A 193 -26.27 2.69 -1.07
CA GLY A 193 -27.14 2.53 -2.23
C GLY A 193 -26.58 3.16 -3.52
N ALA A 194 -27.42 3.93 -4.23
CA ALA A 194 -27.04 4.56 -5.50
C ALA A 194 -25.93 5.61 -5.35
N ALA A 195 -25.87 6.31 -4.21
CA ALA A 195 -24.80 7.27 -3.94
C ALA A 195 -23.45 6.55 -3.80
N GLY A 196 -23.45 5.37 -3.17
CA GLY A 196 -22.22 4.59 -3.03
C GLY A 196 -21.66 4.11 -4.36
N LYS A 197 -22.52 3.65 -5.28
CA LYS A 197 -22.11 3.26 -6.63
C LYS A 197 -21.50 4.43 -7.41
N LYS A 198 -22.13 5.60 -7.37
CA LYS A 198 -21.60 6.82 -8.00
C LYS A 198 -20.25 7.23 -7.41
N TYR A 199 -20.07 7.07 -6.10
CA TYR A 199 -18.80 7.37 -5.44
C TYR A 199 -17.66 6.46 -5.88
N ILE A 200 -17.87 5.14 -5.91
CA ILE A 200 -16.79 4.22 -6.31
C ILE A 200 -16.45 4.33 -7.80
N GLU A 201 -17.44 4.61 -8.65
CA GLU A 201 -17.22 4.96 -10.06
C GLU A 201 -16.39 6.25 -10.21
N TRP A 202 -16.69 7.27 -9.38
CA TRP A 202 -15.88 8.49 -9.33
C TRP A 202 -14.46 8.21 -8.85
N CYS A 203 -14.26 7.38 -7.82
CA CYS A 203 -12.92 7.01 -7.33
C CYS A 203 -12.09 6.35 -8.44
N ALA A 204 -12.69 5.42 -9.19
CA ALA A 204 -12.03 4.76 -10.31
C ALA A 204 -11.63 5.77 -11.41
N LYS A 205 -12.54 6.69 -11.77
CA LYS A 205 -12.24 7.76 -12.76
C LYS A 205 -11.15 8.70 -12.28
N MET A 206 -11.21 9.12 -11.01
CA MET A 206 -10.20 9.99 -10.41
C MET A 206 -8.83 9.32 -10.39
N ALA A 207 -8.74 8.05 -10.00
CA ALA A 207 -7.49 7.29 -10.02
C ALA A 207 -6.88 7.15 -11.42
N VAL A 208 -7.71 6.86 -12.44
CA VAL A 208 -7.25 6.83 -13.85
C VAL A 208 -6.76 8.21 -14.30
N ALA A 209 -7.47 9.28 -13.92
CA ALA A 209 -7.09 10.65 -14.26
C ALA A 209 -5.75 11.09 -13.64
N GLN A 210 -5.32 10.46 -12.53
CA GLN A 210 -3.99 10.70 -11.97
C GLN A 210 -2.85 10.27 -12.90
N ASN A 211 -3.12 9.44 -13.92
CA ASN A 211 -2.16 9.01 -14.95
C ASN A 211 -0.83 8.50 -14.37
N ILE A 212 -0.89 7.53 -13.46
CA ILE A 212 0.27 6.93 -12.80
C ILE A 212 0.86 5.74 -13.57
N SER A 213 0.18 5.29 -14.63
CA SER A 213 0.64 4.22 -15.55
C SER A 213 0.95 2.88 -14.88
N VAL A 214 0.43 2.64 -13.68
CA VAL A 214 0.40 1.35 -12.98
C VAL A 214 -1.04 0.89 -12.76
N PRO A 215 -1.31 -0.43 -12.63
CA PRO A 215 -2.66 -0.94 -12.46
C PRO A 215 -3.32 -0.38 -11.18
N PRO A 216 -4.54 0.19 -11.28
CA PRO A 216 -5.30 0.59 -10.11
C PRO A 216 -5.88 -0.64 -9.40
N MET A 217 -5.81 -0.63 -8.07
CA MET A 217 -6.35 -1.65 -7.20
C MET A 217 -7.60 -1.08 -6.49
N ILE A 218 -8.76 -1.71 -6.68
CA ILE A 218 -10.04 -1.30 -6.05
C ILE A 218 -10.86 -2.51 -5.63
N ASN A 219 -10.95 -3.52 -6.49
CA ASN A 219 -11.70 -4.75 -6.20
C ASN A 219 -10.74 -5.86 -5.78
N THR A 220 -10.48 -5.93 -4.49
CA THR A 220 -9.61 -6.94 -3.86
C THR A 220 -10.32 -7.60 -2.69
N CYS A 221 -9.67 -8.61 -2.12
CA CYS A 221 -10.16 -9.30 -0.94
C CYS A 221 -9.25 -9.03 0.26
N ASN A 222 -9.88 -8.92 1.42
CA ASN A 222 -9.26 -8.81 2.74
C ASN A 222 -9.95 -9.83 3.64
N GLY A 223 -9.21 -10.42 4.57
CA GLY A 223 -9.74 -11.46 5.44
C GLY A 223 -8.67 -12.46 5.89
N PHE A 224 -9.08 -13.41 6.73
CA PHE A 224 -8.30 -14.63 7.03
C PHE A 224 -8.27 -15.63 5.86
N TYR A 225 -9.32 -15.64 5.03
CA TYR A 225 -9.41 -16.49 3.84
C TYR A 225 -10.03 -15.73 2.68
N CYS A 226 -9.35 -15.73 1.53
CA CYS A 226 -9.81 -15.11 0.30
C CYS A 226 -9.81 -16.06 -0.91
N ASP A 227 -9.72 -17.37 -0.68
CA ASP A 227 -9.68 -18.38 -1.73
C ASP A 227 -10.95 -18.40 -2.59
N ASN A 228 -12.11 -18.08 -2.01
CA ASN A 228 -13.39 -18.03 -2.72
C ASN A 228 -13.68 -16.68 -3.39
N PHE A 229 -12.84 -15.67 -3.17
CA PHE A 229 -13.01 -14.37 -3.80
C PHE A 229 -12.88 -14.47 -5.32
N LYS A 230 -13.77 -13.76 -6.02
CA LYS A 230 -13.76 -13.64 -7.47
C LYS A 230 -13.73 -12.16 -7.83
N PRO A 231 -12.76 -11.71 -8.64
CA PRO A 231 -12.76 -10.36 -9.18
C PRO A 231 -14.06 -10.09 -9.94
N ASN A 232 -14.52 -8.85 -9.89
CA ASN A 232 -15.75 -8.41 -10.56
C ASN A 232 -15.65 -8.35 -12.10
N ASN A 233 -14.47 -8.59 -12.66
CA ASN A 233 -14.20 -8.62 -14.09
C ASN A 233 -13.24 -9.79 -14.40
N PRO A 234 -13.51 -10.61 -15.44
CA PRO A 234 -12.62 -11.72 -15.84
C PRO A 234 -11.18 -11.31 -16.17
N LYS A 235 -10.91 -10.05 -16.48
CA LYS A 235 -9.56 -9.52 -16.73
C LYS A 235 -8.87 -8.99 -15.47
N SER A 236 -9.60 -8.84 -14.37
CA SER A 236 -9.04 -8.33 -13.12
C SER A 236 -8.28 -9.41 -12.38
N LEU A 237 -7.19 -9.00 -11.75
CA LEU A 237 -6.36 -9.86 -10.92
C LEU A 237 -7.12 -10.30 -9.67
N LYS A 238 -6.95 -11.58 -9.31
CA LYS A 238 -7.35 -12.08 -8.00
C LYS A 238 -6.27 -11.72 -6.97
N MET A 239 -6.47 -10.59 -6.30
CA MET A 239 -5.54 -10.05 -5.30
C MET A 239 -6.15 -10.10 -3.90
N TRP A 240 -5.36 -10.63 -2.97
CA TRP A 240 -5.63 -10.66 -1.54
C TRP A 240 -4.73 -9.60 -0.89
N THR A 241 -5.28 -8.41 -0.67
CA THR A 241 -4.55 -7.23 -0.21
C THR A 241 -4.37 -7.16 1.29
N GLU A 242 -5.15 -7.92 2.04
CA GLU A 242 -4.93 -8.10 3.47
C GLU A 242 -5.25 -9.54 3.87
N ASN A 243 -4.22 -10.38 3.87
CA ASN A 243 -4.20 -11.63 4.60
C ASN A 243 -3.92 -11.31 6.06
N TRP A 244 -5.01 -11.23 6.83
CA TRP A 244 -4.94 -10.98 8.27
C TRP A 244 -4.19 -12.13 8.91
N THR A 245 -2.92 -11.90 9.26
CA THR A 245 -2.07 -12.92 9.86
C THR A 245 -2.66 -13.34 11.20
N VAL A 246 -3.02 -12.35 12.03
CA VAL A 246 -3.82 -12.51 13.23
C VAL A 246 -4.75 -11.31 13.39
N TRP A 247 -4.55 -10.47 14.42
CA TRP A 247 -5.39 -9.33 14.72
C TRP A 247 -4.65 -8.32 15.59
N PHE A 248 -5.09 -7.07 15.61
CA PHE A 248 -4.57 -6.07 16.54
C PHE A 248 -5.11 -6.30 17.95
N LYS A 249 -4.33 -5.92 18.97
CA LYS A 249 -4.74 -6.02 20.37
C LYS A 249 -5.56 -4.80 20.80
N LEU A 250 -6.61 -5.05 21.58
CA LEU A 250 -7.42 -4.02 22.23
C LEU A 250 -7.06 -3.91 23.72
N TRP A 251 -7.11 -2.69 24.27
CA TRP A 251 -6.98 -2.47 25.71
C TRP A 251 -8.04 -3.28 26.48
N GLY A 252 -7.60 -4.04 27.48
CA GLY A 252 -8.47 -4.90 28.29
C GLY A 252 -8.88 -6.23 27.64
N SER A 253 -8.41 -6.52 26.42
CA SER A 253 -8.64 -7.79 25.73
C SER A 253 -7.46 -8.75 25.91
N LYS A 254 -7.67 -10.04 25.60
CA LYS A 254 -6.60 -11.05 25.55
C LYS A 254 -5.67 -10.79 24.36
N ASP A 255 -4.45 -11.31 24.45
CA ASP A 255 -3.51 -11.30 23.33
C ASP A 255 -4.08 -12.15 22.18
N PRO A 256 -4.27 -11.58 20.98
CA PRO A 256 -4.64 -12.35 19.81
C PRO A 256 -3.45 -13.21 19.40
N HIS A 257 -3.72 -14.44 18.95
CA HIS A 257 -2.69 -15.35 18.47
C HIS A 257 -3.24 -16.18 17.30
N GLY A 258 -2.40 -16.43 16.30
CA GLY A 258 -2.69 -17.31 15.17
C GLY A 258 -1.53 -18.25 14.89
N THR A 259 -1.79 -19.33 14.15
CA THR A 259 -0.75 -20.33 13.86
C THR A 259 -0.18 -20.16 12.47
N ALA A 260 1.13 -20.36 12.34
CA ALA A 260 1.81 -20.30 11.05
C ALA A 260 1.24 -21.33 10.06
N GLU A 261 0.79 -22.48 10.56
CA GLU A 261 0.16 -23.54 9.78
C GLU A 261 -1.16 -23.09 9.14
N ASP A 262 -2.00 -22.34 9.85
CA ASP A 262 -3.27 -21.87 9.31
C ASP A 262 -3.07 -20.78 8.25
N ILE A 263 -2.16 -19.84 8.52
CA ILE A 263 -1.77 -18.81 7.55
C ILE A 263 -1.21 -19.47 6.28
N ALA A 264 -0.28 -20.43 6.43
CA ALA A 264 0.29 -21.14 5.30
C ALA A 264 -0.77 -21.93 4.51
N PHE A 265 -1.71 -22.57 5.20
CA PHE A 265 -2.84 -23.26 4.58
C PHE A 265 -3.73 -22.31 3.77
N ALA A 266 -4.10 -21.16 4.34
CA ALA A 266 -4.93 -20.16 3.69
C ALA A 266 -4.25 -19.61 2.42
N VAL A 267 -2.95 -19.30 2.50
CA VAL A 267 -2.14 -18.83 1.36
C VAL A 267 -2.03 -19.89 0.27
N ALA A 268 -1.73 -21.14 0.64
CA ALA A 268 -1.63 -22.24 -0.33
C ALA A 268 -2.96 -22.43 -1.08
N ARG A 269 -4.08 -22.42 -0.36
CA ARG A 269 -5.42 -22.52 -0.93
C ARG A 269 -5.76 -21.34 -1.83
N PHE A 270 -5.38 -20.13 -1.47
CA PHE A 270 -5.59 -18.94 -2.29
C PHE A 270 -4.87 -19.05 -3.65
N PHE A 271 -3.58 -19.40 -3.65
CA PHE A 271 -2.81 -19.56 -4.89
C PHE A 271 -3.30 -20.75 -5.73
N GLN A 272 -3.66 -21.88 -5.09
CA GLN A 272 -4.25 -23.03 -5.79
C GLN A 272 -5.53 -22.65 -6.55
N MET A 273 -6.30 -21.70 -6.02
CA MET A 273 -7.54 -21.19 -6.61
C MET A 273 -7.32 -19.99 -7.55
N GLY A 274 -6.12 -19.86 -8.12
CA GLY A 274 -5.77 -18.83 -9.11
C GLY A 274 -5.48 -17.45 -8.52
N GLY A 275 -5.14 -17.36 -7.24
CA GLY A 275 -4.64 -16.14 -6.63
C GLY A 275 -3.33 -15.67 -7.27
N VAL A 276 -3.14 -14.36 -7.39
CA VAL A 276 -1.93 -13.77 -8.01
C VAL A 276 -1.04 -13.07 -6.98
N LEU A 277 -1.66 -12.41 -6.02
CA LEU A 277 -0.98 -11.56 -5.05
C LEU A 277 -1.60 -11.77 -3.68
N ASN A 278 -0.76 -12.09 -2.70
CA ASN A 278 -1.12 -12.24 -1.30
C ASN A 278 -0.27 -11.28 -0.46
N THR A 279 -0.90 -10.35 0.24
CA THR A 279 -0.23 -9.44 1.18
C THR A 279 -0.46 -9.90 2.61
N TYR A 280 0.62 -10.27 3.32
CA TYR A 280 0.56 -10.47 4.76
C TYR A 280 0.30 -9.14 5.46
N TYR A 281 -0.87 -9.02 6.07
CA TYR A 281 -1.30 -7.87 6.85
C TYR A 281 -1.44 -8.32 8.31
N MET A 282 -0.46 -8.09 9.19
CA MET A 282 0.82 -7.41 8.97
C MET A 282 1.98 -8.38 8.75
N TYR A 283 2.99 -7.96 8.00
CA TYR A 283 4.29 -8.64 7.98
C TYR A 283 5.23 -8.10 9.05
N HIS A 284 5.21 -6.78 9.25
CA HIS A 284 5.69 -6.11 10.45
C HIS A 284 4.63 -5.11 10.89
N GLY A 285 4.11 -5.30 12.10
CA GLY A 285 3.06 -4.45 12.64
C GLY A 285 3.60 -3.16 13.27
N GLY A 286 4.66 -3.28 14.08
CA GLY A 286 5.36 -2.17 14.72
C GLY A 286 4.57 -1.50 15.84
N THR A 287 4.85 -0.22 16.08
CA THR A 287 4.28 0.55 17.18
C THR A 287 3.47 1.74 16.67
N LYS A 288 2.31 2.00 17.25
CA LYS A 288 1.56 3.24 17.01
C LYS A 288 2.13 4.36 17.88
N LEU A 289 3.06 5.13 17.31
CA LEU A 289 3.75 6.21 18.00
C LEU A 289 2.90 7.48 18.13
N GLY A 290 3.00 8.14 19.28
CA GLY A 290 2.30 9.42 19.53
C GLY A 290 0.86 9.21 20.00
N CYS A 291 -0.02 10.15 19.66
CA CYS A 291 -1.41 10.17 20.14
C CYS A 291 -2.47 10.30 19.03
N THR A 292 -2.05 10.31 17.76
CA THR A 292 -2.93 10.44 16.59
C THR A 292 -3.00 9.16 15.75
N SER A 293 -2.13 8.20 16.03
CA SER A 293 -2.02 6.92 15.32
C SER A 293 -3.00 5.85 15.81
N ASP A 294 -3.70 6.08 16.92
CA ASP A 294 -4.52 5.06 17.57
C ASP A 294 -5.97 5.08 17.10
N GLY A 295 -6.41 3.96 16.53
CA GLY A 295 -7.83 3.62 16.43
C GLY A 295 -8.46 3.35 17.81
N PRO A 296 -9.79 3.32 17.91
CA PRO A 296 -10.51 3.28 19.19
C PRO A 296 -10.15 2.02 19.97
N TYR A 297 -9.63 2.19 21.19
CA TYR A 297 -9.24 1.13 22.12
C TYR A 297 -8.13 0.19 21.65
N ILE A 298 -7.45 0.47 20.53
CA ILE A 298 -6.31 -0.35 20.07
C ILE A 298 -5.08 -0.02 20.92
N THR A 299 -4.35 -1.04 21.39
CA THR A 299 -3.12 -0.85 22.19
C THR A 299 -2.03 -0.11 21.43
N THR A 300 -1.10 0.54 22.12
CA THR A 300 0.07 1.20 21.47
C THR A 300 0.88 0.21 20.62
N SER A 301 1.10 -0.98 21.15
CA SER A 301 1.66 -2.10 20.37
C SER A 301 0.72 -2.43 19.21
N TYR A 302 1.28 -2.52 18.01
CA TYR A 302 0.60 -3.02 16.82
C TYR A 302 1.30 -4.26 16.30
N ASP A 303 1.90 -5.07 17.18
CA ASP A 303 2.65 -6.29 16.88
C ASP A 303 1.93 -7.21 15.87
N TYR A 304 0.62 -7.42 16.08
CA TYR A 304 -0.25 -8.21 15.20
C TYR A 304 0.09 -9.71 15.17
N ASP A 305 0.97 -10.20 16.06
CA ASP A 305 1.57 -11.54 15.99
C ASP A 305 2.12 -11.80 14.57
N ALA A 306 2.78 -10.76 14.06
CA ALA A 306 3.30 -10.71 12.70
C ALA A 306 4.60 -11.53 12.55
N PRO A 307 4.96 -11.95 11.33
CA PRO A 307 6.22 -12.63 11.05
C PRO A 307 7.47 -11.88 11.58
N LEU A 308 7.45 -10.55 11.53
CA LEU A 308 8.38 -9.70 12.25
C LEU A 308 7.61 -9.00 13.38
N ASP A 309 8.03 -9.27 14.61
CA ASP A 309 7.40 -8.71 15.81
C ASP A 309 7.55 -7.18 15.87
N GLU A 310 7.11 -6.58 16.98
CA GLU A 310 7.19 -5.13 17.19
C GLU A 310 8.63 -4.53 17.09
N PHE A 311 9.71 -5.31 17.26
CA PHE A 311 11.07 -4.81 17.55
C PHE A 311 12.16 -5.09 16.48
#